data_AF-A0A0Q9ZJ76-F1
#
_entry.id   AF-A0A0Q9ZJ76-F1
#
_cell.length_a   1.000
_cell.length_b   1.000
_cell.length_c   1.000
_cell.angle_alpha   90.00
_cell.angle_beta   90.00
_cell.angle_gamma   90.00
#
_symmetry.space_group_name_H-M   'P 1'
#
loop_
_entity.id
_entity.type
_entity.pdbx_description
1 polymer ?
#
loop_
_entity_poly.entity_id
_entity_poly.type
_entity_poly.pdbx_seq_one_letter_code
_entity_poly.pdbx_strand_id
1 'polypeptide(L)'
;MKHLHMLMAALTVALFLYQSYLVLSADRRAPRAVKIATHIIYALLILSGAMMLMQLMGANAPVQWVFAKIILLIAAISSSIKAFKVDATPVQRKTGILIAAVAYIGIVILAFAKPANLF
;
A
#
# COMPACT_ATOMS: atom_id res chain seq x y z
N MET A 1 16.92 -8.35 0.84
CA MET A 1 15.85 -7.35 1.15
C MET A 1 14.82 -7.16 0.04
N LYS A 2 15.22 -7.06 -1.24
CA LYS A 2 14.27 -6.83 -2.36
C LYS A 2 13.09 -7.81 -2.41
N HIS A 3 13.34 -9.11 -2.26
CA HIS A 3 12.30 -10.14 -2.34
C HIS A 3 11.29 -10.03 -1.18
N LEU A 4 11.78 -9.73 0.03
CA LEU A 4 10.93 -9.48 1.19
C LEU A 4 10.03 -8.27 0.94
N HIS A 5 10.59 -7.13 0.48
CA HIS A 5 9.81 -5.93 0.19
C HIS A 5 8.73 -6.18 -0.88
N MET A 6 9.08 -6.89 -1.96
CA MET A 6 8.13 -7.24 -3.02
C MET A 6 7.02 -8.17 -2.52
N LEU A 7 7.34 -9.14 -1.66
CA LEU A 7 6.33 -9.99 -1.02
C LEU A 7 5.39 -9.17 -0.14
N MET A 8 5.92 -8.25 0.68
CA MET A 8 5.08 -7.37 1.52
C MET A 8 4.17 -6.50 0.66
N ALA A 9 4.67 -5.96 -0.45
CA ALA A 9 3.87 -5.16 -1.37
C ALA A 9 2.72 -5.97 -2.00
N ALA A 10 3.00 -7.20 -2.43
CA ALA A 10 1.98 -8.11 -2.96
C ALA A 10 0.92 -8.46 -1.90
N LEU A 11 1.35 -8.78 -0.67
CA LEU A 11 0.45 -9.06 0.45
C LEU A 11 -0.40 -7.85 0.83
N THR A 12 0.15 -6.64 0.81
CA THR A 12 -0.61 -5.40 1.01
C THR A 12 -1.75 -5.27 0.01
N VAL A 13 -1.46 -5.45 -1.28
CA VAL A 13 -2.49 -5.37 -2.33
C VAL A 13 -3.52 -6.48 -2.17
N ALA A 14 -3.09 -7.72 -1.89
CA ALA A 14 -4.00 -8.85 -1.68
C ALA A 14 -4.95 -8.63 -0.48
N LEU A 15 -4.42 -8.15 0.65
CA LEU A 15 -5.22 -7.83 1.84
C LEU A 15 -6.19 -6.68 1.58
N PHE A 16 -5.77 -5.66 0.83
CA PHE A 16 -6.66 -4.57 0.41
C PHE A 16 -7.81 -5.08 -0.46
N LEU A 17 -7.52 -5.92 -1.46
CA LEU A 17 -8.54 -6.50 -2.35
C LEU A 17 -9.51 -7.39 -1.57
N TYR A 18 -8.99 -8.23 -0.68
CA TYR A 18 -9.82 -9.09 0.18
C TYR A 18 -10.76 -8.28 1.06
N GLN A 19 -10.27 -7.23 1.73
CA GLN A 19 -11.11 -6.35 2.56
C GLN A 19 -12.15 -5.58 1.74
N SER A 20 -11.76 -5.13 0.55
CA SER A 20 -12.67 -4.47 -0.41
C SER A 20 -13.78 -5.41 -0.85
N TYR A 21 -13.45 -6.66 -1.19
CA TYR A 21 -14.42 -7.68 -1.57
C TYR A 21 -15.44 -7.95 -0.46
N LEU A 22 -14.99 -8.13 0.79
CA LEU A 22 -15.88 -8.37 1.92
C LEU A 22 -16.89 -7.23 2.12
N VAL A 23 -16.42 -5.99 2.04
CA VAL A 23 -17.25 -4.81 2.26
C VAL A 23 -18.21 -4.55 1.09
N LEU A 24 -17.77 -4.76 -0.16
CA LEU A 24 -18.59 -4.46 -1.33
C LEU A 24 -19.58 -5.58 -1.68
N SER A 25 -19.23 -6.84 -1.44
CA SER A 25 -20.02 -7.99 -1.92
C SER A 25 -20.95 -8.54 -0.86
N ALA A 26 -20.54 -8.50 0.41
CA ALA A 26 -21.27 -9.15 1.50
C ALA A 26 -21.66 -8.19 2.62
N ASP A 27 -21.32 -6.90 2.49
CA ASP A 27 -21.38 -5.90 3.58
C ASP A 27 -20.74 -6.42 4.88
N ARG A 28 -19.71 -7.25 4.73
CA ARG A 28 -19.00 -7.91 5.82
C ARG A 28 -17.73 -7.17 6.14
N ARG A 29 -17.35 -7.24 7.41
CA ARG A 29 -16.08 -6.69 7.89
C ARG A 29 -15.02 -7.78 7.89
N ALA A 30 -13.79 -7.36 7.66
CA ALA A 30 -12.63 -8.22 7.83
C ALA A 30 -12.53 -8.75 9.27
N PRO A 31 -12.21 -10.03 9.46
CA PRO A 31 -11.99 -10.59 10.80
C PRO A 31 -10.77 -9.94 11.45
N ARG A 32 -10.69 -10.02 12.78
CA ARG A 32 -9.62 -9.39 13.57
C ARG A 32 -8.22 -9.81 13.09
N ALA A 33 -8.04 -11.08 12.73
CA ALA A 33 -6.78 -11.61 12.20
C ALA A 33 -6.30 -10.87 10.94
N VAL A 34 -7.20 -10.61 9.99
CA VAL A 34 -6.89 -9.89 8.73
C VAL A 34 -6.51 -8.44 9.00
N LYS A 35 -7.19 -7.79 9.96
CA LYS A 35 -6.85 -6.43 10.37
C LYS A 35 -5.45 -6.37 10.99
N ILE A 36 -5.14 -7.29 11.91
CA ILE A 36 -3.81 -7.37 12.54
C ILE A 36 -2.75 -7.64 11.47
N ALA A 37 -2.97 -8.61 10.59
CA ALA A 37 -2.07 -8.93 9.49
C ALA A 37 -1.81 -7.70 8.60
N THR A 38 -2.85 -6.93 8.28
CA THR A 38 -2.72 -5.70 7.48
C THR A 38 -1.74 -4.70 8.12
N HIS A 39 -1.82 -4.49 9.44
CA HIS A 39 -0.93 -3.56 10.13
C HIS A 39 0.52 -4.08 10.20
N ILE A 40 0.68 -5.38 10.46
CA ILE A 40 2.01 -6.02 10.45
C ILE A 40 2.65 -5.90 9.06
N ILE A 41 1.90 -6.21 8.01
CA ILE A 41 2.40 -6.12 6.62
C ILE A 41 2.72 -4.68 6.25
N TYR A 42 1.93 -3.69 6.65
CA TYR A 42 2.29 -2.27 6.46
C TYR A 42 3.59 -1.90 7.17
N ALA A 43 3.77 -2.31 8.43
CA ALA A 43 4.99 -2.04 9.16
C ALA A 43 6.21 -2.67 8.46
N LEU A 44 6.11 -3.94 8.05
CA LEU A 44 7.18 -4.63 7.33
C LEU A 44 7.46 -4.01 5.95
N LEU A 45 6.43 -3.58 5.22
CA LEU A 45 6.57 -2.89 3.93
C LEU A 45 7.32 -1.57 4.10
N ILE A 46 6.95 -0.77 5.09
CA ILE A 46 7.56 0.54 5.39
C ILE A 46 9.01 0.35 5.84
N LEU A 47 9.27 -0.55 6.80
CA LEU A 47 10.62 -0.80 7.31
C LEU A 47 11.56 -1.33 6.21
N SER A 48 11.09 -2.29 5.40
CA SER A 48 11.87 -2.81 4.28
C SER A 48 12.12 -1.76 3.20
N GLY A 49 11.14 -0.90 2.91
CA GLY A 49 11.28 0.21 1.98
C GLY A 49 12.28 1.27 2.48
N ALA A 50 12.22 1.61 3.77
CA ALA A 50 13.15 2.54 4.40
C ALA A 50 14.60 2.04 4.35
N MET A 51 14.83 0.74 4.62
CA MET A 51 16.16 0.13 4.48
C MET A 51 16.69 0.22 3.04
N MET A 52 15.83 -0.01 2.04
CA MET A 52 16.23 0.13 0.64
C MET A 52 16.47 1.59 0.24
N LEU A 53 15.70 2.54 0.78
CA LEU A 53 15.91 3.97 0.55
C LEU A 53 17.27 4.44 1.10
N MET A 54 17.67 3.99 2.29
CA MET A 54 18.99 4.32 2.84
C MET A 54 20.14 3.85 1.92
N GLN A 55 20.01 2.67 1.32
CA GLN A 55 21.00 2.16 0.34
C GLN A 55 21.07 3.04 -0.91
N LEU A 56 19.92 3.50 -1.41
CA LEU A 56 19.85 4.38 -2.58
C LEU A 56 20.42 5.78 -2.30
N MET A 57 20.16 6.33 -1.12
CA MET A 57 20.73 7.62 -0.70
C MET A 57 22.24 7.54 -0.58
N GLY A 58 22.79 6.45 -0.02
CA GLY A 58 24.24 6.23 0.04
C GLY A 58 24.91 6.09 -1.33
N ALA A 59 24.14 5.73 -2.37
CA ALA A 59 24.61 5.59 -3.75
C ALA A 59 24.32 6.81 -4.64
N ASN A 60 23.87 7.94 -4.07
CA ASN A 60 23.47 9.15 -4.82
C ASN A 60 22.43 8.89 -5.92
N ALA A 61 21.55 7.89 -5.72
CA ALA A 61 20.53 7.56 -6.70
C ALA A 61 19.38 8.59 -6.69
N PRO A 62 18.64 8.80 -7.81
CA PRO A 62 17.61 9.83 -7.93
C PRO A 62 16.33 9.62 -7.08
N VAL A 63 16.33 9.75 -5.75
CA VAL A 63 15.25 9.30 -4.86
C VAL A 63 13.82 9.83 -5.09
N GLN A 64 13.56 10.81 -5.98
CA GLN A 64 12.23 11.37 -6.24
C GLN A 64 11.15 10.33 -6.60
N TRP A 65 11.50 9.26 -7.32
CA TRP A 65 10.53 8.20 -7.67
C TRP A 65 10.09 7.40 -6.43
N VAL A 66 10.94 7.32 -5.40
CA VAL A 66 10.63 6.65 -4.12
C VAL A 66 9.68 7.53 -3.31
N PHE A 67 9.94 8.85 -3.26
CA PHE A 67 9.04 9.79 -2.58
C PHE A 67 7.63 9.79 -3.18
N ALA A 68 7.50 9.70 -4.50
CA ALA A 68 6.19 9.53 -5.14
C ALA A 68 5.46 8.26 -4.65
N LYS A 69 6.16 7.13 -4.52
CA LYS A 69 5.59 5.90 -3.93
C LYS A 69 5.18 6.06 -2.47
N ILE A 70 5.98 6.78 -1.67
CA ILE A 70 5.68 7.04 -0.26
C ILE A 70 4.41 7.88 -0.12
N ILE A 71 4.26 8.93 -0.91
CA ILE A 71 3.06 9.78 -0.91
C ILE A 71 1.82 8.96 -1.28
N LEU A 72 1.92 8.14 -2.33
CA LEU A 72 0.83 7.23 -2.72
C LEU A 72 0.54 6.20 -1.64
N LEU A 73 1.55 5.67 -0.95
CA LEU A 73 1.35 4.71 0.14
C LEU A 73 0.61 5.34 1.32
N ILE A 74 0.96 6.58 1.68
CA ILE A 74 0.26 7.35 2.72
C ILE A 74 -1.21 7.56 2.32
N ALA A 75 -1.47 7.95 1.06
CA ALA A 75 -2.82 8.08 0.53
C ALA A 75 -3.59 6.75 0.59
N ALA A 76 -2.97 5.66 0.14
CA ALA A 76 -3.57 4.33 0.15
C ALA A 76 -3.93 3.84 1.56
N ILE A 77 -3.03 4.01 2.53
CA ILE A 77 -3.25 3.65 3.93
C ILE A 77 -4.38 4.49 4.52
N SER A 78 -4.32 5.82 4.35
CA SER A 78 -5.32 6.75 4.90
C SER A 78 -6.72 6.47 4.36
N SER A 79 -6.83 6.26 3.05
CA SER A 79 -8.09 5.93 2.39
C SER A 79 -8.60 4.53 2.78
N SER A 80 -7.72 3.54 2.95
CA SER A 80 -8.09 2.21 3.44
C SER A 80 -8.61 2.25 4.89
N ILE A 81 -7.96 3.03 5.77
CA ILE A 81 -8.44 3.24 7.15
C ILE A 81 -9.85 3.81 7.14
N LYS A 82 -10.10 4.85 6.32
CA LYS A 82 -11.42 5.46 6.23
C LYS A 82 -12.45 4.50 5.61
N ALA A 83 -12.08 3.74 4.59
CA ALA A 83 -12.95 2.80 3.90
C ALA A 83 -13.39 1.64 4.80
N PHE A 84 -12.49 1.12 5.64
CA PHE A 84 -12.74 -0.08 6.45
C PHE A 84 -13.12 0.24 7.91
N LYS A 85 -13.31 1.52 8.23
CA LYS A 85 -13.77 1.96 9.55
C LYS A 85 -15.16 1.39 9.87
N VAL A 86 -15.43 1.20 11.16
CA VAL A 86 -16.68 0.62 11.68
C VAL A 86 -17.89 1.48 11.31
N ASP A 87 -17.77 2.79 11.49
CA ASP A 87 -18.78 3.83 11.29
C ASP A 87 -18.75 4.44 9.87
N ALA A 88 -18.01 3.83 8.93
CA ALA A 88 -17.95 4.35 7.57
C ALA A 88 -19.29 4.19 6.84
N THR A 89 -19.80 5.28 6.27
CA THR A 89 -21.00 5.26 5.41
C THR A 89 -20.73 4.49 4.11
N PRO A 90 -21.75 3.98 3.40
CA PRO A 90 -21.55 3.30 2.12
C PRO A 90 -20.79 4.13 1.10
N VAL A 91 -21.01 5.46 1.08
CA VAL A 91 -20.27 6.40 0.22
C VAL A 91 -18.80 6.46 0.63
N GLN A 92 -18.51 6.60 1.93
CA GLN A 92 -17.12 6.63 2.43
C GLN A 92 -16.37 5.33 2.14
N ARG A 93 -17.05 4.18 2.21
CA ARG A 93 -16.48 2.86 1.86
C ARG A 93 -16.06 2.84 0.39
N LYS A 94 -16.99 3.14 -0.52
CA LYS A 94 -16.75 3.12 -1.97
C LYS A 94 -15.68 4.12 -2.38
N THR A 95 -15.78 5.36 -1.92
CA THR A 95 -14.80 6.41 -2.25
C THR A 95 -13.42 6.10 -1.68
N GLY A 96 -13.33 5.61 -0.44
CA GLY A 96 -12.06 5.22 0.17
C GLY A 96 -11.40 4.04 -0.54
N ILE A 97 -12.17 3.03 -0.95
CA ILE A 97 -11.67 1.91 -1.76
C ILE A 97 -11.16 2.42 -3.11
N LEU A 98 -11.91 3.30 -3.78
CA LEU A 98 -11.51 3.85 -5.08
C LEU A 98 -10.18 4.62 -4.99
N ILE A 99 -10.06 5.53 -4.02
CA ILE A 99 -8.83 6.33 -3.84
C ILE A 99 -7.64 5.40 -3.51
N ALA A 100 -7.82 4.43 -2.62
CA ALA A 100 -6.78 3.47 -2.29
C ALA A 100 -6.37 2.62 -3.50
N ALA A 101 -7.34 2.17 -4.32
CA ALA A 101 -7.07 1.40 -5.53
C ALA A 101 -6.24 2.20 -6.53
N VAL A 102 -6.61 3.46 -6.80
CA VAL A 102 -5.84 4.36 -7.67
C VAL A 102 -4.41 4.54 -7.15
N ALA A 103 -4.26 4.73 -5.83
CA ALA A 103 -2.95 4.89 -5.22
C ALA A 103 -2.08 3.62 -5.35
N TYR A 104 -2.64 2.42 -5.11
CA TYR A 104 -1.92 1.16 -5.31
C TYR A 104 -1.53 0.93 -6.78
N ILE A 105 -2.43 1.22 -7.72
CA ILE A 105 -2.13 1.15 -9.15
C ILE A 105 -0.97 2.09 -9.50
N GLY A 106 -0.98 3.33 -8.98
CA GLY A 106 0.11 4.27 -9.15
C GLY A 106 1.45 3.76 -8.60
N ILE A 107 1.44 3.12 -7.42
CA ILE A 107 2.65 2.51 -6.83
C ILE A 107 3.19 1.40 -7.74
N VAL A 108 2.30 0.54 -8.28
CA VAL A 108 2.68 -0.55 -9.18
C VAL A 108 3.27 0.00 -10.48
N ILE A 109 2.64 1.02 -11.09
CA ILE A 109 3.16 1.69 -12.28
C ILE A 109 4.57 2.25 -12.01
N LEU A 110 4.75 2.98 -10.91
CA LEU A 110 6.06 3.52 -10.51
C LEU A 110 7.08 2.43 -10.14
N ALA A 111 6.64 1.21 -9.80
CA ALA A 111 7.54 0.08 -9.56
C ALA A 111 8.18 -0.41 -10.87
N PHE A 112 7.43 -0.38 -11.98
CA PHE A 112 7.93 -0.73 -13.31
C PHE A 112 8.62 0.45 -14.01
N ALA A 113 8.11 1.67 -13.86
CA ALA A 113 8.67 2.90 -14.42
C ALA A 113 9.87 3.45 -13.60
N LYS A 114 10.73 2.56 -13.09
CA LYS A 114 11.94 2.96 -12.36
C LYS A 114 12.86 3.77 -13.31
N PRO A 115 13.60 4.78 -12.81
CA PRO A 115 14.53 5.55 -13.63
C PRO A 115 15.52 4.66 -14.38
N ALA A 116 15.84 5.05 -15.61
CA ALA A 116 16.77 4.33 -16.48
C ALA A 116 18.19 4.29 -15.91
N ASN A 117 18.59 5.30 -15.13
CA ASN A 117 19.92 5.42 -14.52
C ASN A 117 20.08 4.68 -13.19
N LEU A 118 19.17 3.76 -12.86
CA LEU A 118 19.30 2.90 -11.68
C LEU A 118 20.18 1.66 -11.89
N PHE A 119 20.67 1.42 -13.11
CA PHE A 119 21.72 0.48 -13.46
C PHE A 119 22.39 0.93 -14.76
#